data_AF-A0A7S3HUM6-F1
#
_entry.id   AF-A0A7S3HUM6-F1
#
_cell.length_a   1.000
_cell.length_b   1.000
_cell.length_c   1.000
_cell.angle_alpha   90.00
_cell.angle_beta   90.00
_cell.angle_gamma   90.00
#
_symmetry.space_group_name_H-M   'P 1'
#
loop_
_entity.id
_entity.type
_entity.pdbx_description
1 polymer ?
#
loop_
_entity_poly.entity_id
_entity_poly.type
_entity_poly.pdbx_seq_one_letter_code
_entity_poly.pdbx_strand_id
1 'polypeptide(L)'
;AKHSNVLLLGMVFSSEAIPKRGQEYRDRVRCEALEHLNYKVKTLDNKHSDITLSKHCTANFSDTRRMVKAITSKWGSETFDHVILDYFMSPVGWARTRWTDPLFTATFPTLAKSGLLASGAKIWLPNLQCIEQSLEDFKAHLEPYFNIYVEKDALVNPLYLATEDAEEELLLCPDLITNSTQAIPLKSHAGENGLFYVLELREIIQDNVSSNLGNTGSRKRKKVTTE
;
A
#
# COMPACT_ATOMS: atom_id res chain seq x y z
N ALA A 1 16.03 -16.83 4.61
CA ALA A 1 15.96 -15.43 4.12
C ALA A 1 14.90 -14.69 4.91
N LYS A 2 15.06 -13.39 5.17
CA LYS A 2 14.01 -12.58 5.80
C LYS A 2 12.87 -12.42 4.78
N HIS A 3 11.64 -12.75 5.15
CA HIS A 3 10.47 -12.48 4.31
C HIS A 3 10.24 -10.98 4.24
N SER A 4 10.01 -10.45 3.03
CA SER A 4 9.62 -9.05 2.83
C SER A 4 8.13 -8.89 3.09
N ASN A 5 7.76 -7.81 3.77
CA ASN A 5 6.38 -7.51 4.13
C ASN A 5 5.75 -6.56 3.10
N VAL A 6 4.55 -6.89 2.62
CA VAL A 6 3.81 -6.10 1.63
C VAL A 6 2.48 -5.65 2.20
N LEU A 7 2.16 -4.37 2.07
CA LEU A 7 0.85 -3.81 2.35
C LEU A 7 0.15 -3.41 1.05
N LEU A 8 -0.98 -4.03 0.74
CA LEU A 8 -1.81 -3.74 -0.43
C LEU A 8 -2.97 -2.82 -0.04
N LEU A 9 -2.99 -1.61 -0.59
CA LEU A 9 -4.01 -0.60 -0.32
C LEU A 9 -5.13 -0.65 -1.37
N GLY A 10 -6.37 -0.79 -0.91
CA GLY A 10 -7.56 -0.93 -1.75
C GLY A 10 -7.95 -2.37 -2.09
N MET A 11 -7.14 -3.35 -1.68
CA MET A 11 -7.41 -4.78 -1.89
C MET A 11 -8.00 -5.43 -0.64
N VAL A 12 -8.72 -6.55 -0.84
CA VAL A 12 -9.30 -7.35 0.24
C VAL A 12 -8.69 -8.75 0.28
N PHE A 13 -8.24 -9.19 1.45
CA PHE A 13 -7.87 -10.59 1.65
C PHE A 13 -9.12 -11.39 2.03
N SER A 14 -9.46 -12.43 1.27
CA SER A 14 -10.53 -13.37 1.64
C SER A 14 -9.96 -14.69 2.12
N SER A 15 -10.45 -15.18 3.26
CA SER A 15 -10.13 -16.51 3.79
C SER A 15 -11.19 -17.57 3.43
N GLU A 16 -12.21 -17.21 2.66
CA GLU A 16 -13.25 -18.16 2.26
C GLU A 16 -12.68 -19.20 1.30
N ALA A 17 -12.96 -20.48 1.55
CA ALA A 17 -12.52 -21.58 0.69
C ALA A 17 -13.11 -21.51 -0.73
N ILE A 18 -14.28 -20.86 -0.87
CA ILE A 18 -14.92 -20.56 -2.15
C ILE A 18 -15.35 -19.09 -2.07
N PRO A 19 -14.45 -18.14 -2.37
CA PRO A 19 -14.82 -16.74 -2.37
C PRO A 19 -15.94 -16.50 -3.37
N LYS A 20 -16.82 -15.55 -3.08
CA LYS A 20 -17.76 -15.04 -4.09
C LYS A 20 -16.96 -14.58 -5.30
N ARG A 21 -17.36 -15.03 -6.50
CA ARG A 21 -16.76 -14.55 -7.76
C ARG A 21 -16.83 -13.02 -7.78
N GLY A 22 -15.70 -12.37 -8.05
CA GLY A 22 -15.57 -10.92 -7.94
C GLY A 22 -14.26 -10.49 -7.28
N GLN A 23 -14.27 -9.33 -6.64
CA GLN A 23 -13.07 -8.69 -6.10
C GLN A 23 -12.36 -9.59 -5.08
N GLU A 24 -13.11 -10.16 -4.12
CA GLU A 24 -12.56 -11.03 -3.07
C GLU A 24 -11.80 -12.24 -3.63
N TYR A 25 -12.33 -12.86 -4.69
CA TYR A 25 -11.64 -13.97 -5.33
C TYR A 25 -10.32 -13.53 -5.98
N ARG A 26 -10.37 -12.47 -6.81
CA ARG A 26 -9.18 -12.00 -7.54
C ARG A 26 -8.08 -11.50 -6.61
N ASP A 27 -8.46 -10.74 -5.59
CA ASP A 27 -7.52 -10.19 -4.62
C ASP A 27 -6.88 -11.31 -3.80
N ARG A 28 -7.65 -12.36 -3.43
CA ARG A 28 -7.11 -13.58 -2.82
C ARG A 28 -6.06 -14.24 -3.71
N VAL A 29 -6.38 -14.48 -4.98
CA VAL A 29 -5.45 -15.12 -5.94
C VAL A 29 -4.13 -14.36 -6.03
N ARG A 30 -4.17 -13.04 -6.14
CA ARG A 30 -2.95 -12.20 -6.15
C ARG A 30 -2.19 -12.25 -4.83
N CYS A 31 -2.90 -12.25 -3.70
CA CYS A 31 -2.26 -12.36 -2.39
C CYS A 31 -1.57 -13.72 -2.22
N GLU A 32 -2.19 -14.82 -2.63
CA GLU A 32 -1.60 -16.16 -2.57
C GLU A 32 -0.38 -16.27 -3.48
N ALA A 33 -0.43 -15.69 -4.69
CA ALA A 33 0.73 -15.62 -5.58
C ALA A 33 1.90 -14.82 -4.97
N LEU A 34 1.62 -13.68 -4.32
CA LEU A 34 2.64 -12.96 -3.55
C LEU A 34 3.23 -13.81 -2.42
N GLU A 35 2.42 -14.60 -1.73
CA GLU A 35 2.90 -15.50 -0.67
C GLU A 35 3.78 -16.63 -1.23
N HIS A 36 3.48 -17.14 -2.43
CA HIS A 36 4.36 -18.09 -3.14
C HIS A 36 5.70 -17.45 -3.54
N LEU A 37 5.71 -16.14 -3.80
CA LEU A 37 6.93 -15.34 -3.97
C LEU A 37 7.61 -14.98 -2.64
N ASN A 38 7.24 -15.66 -1.55
CA ASN A 38 7.85 -15.56 -0.22
C ASN A 38 7.63 -14.22 0.50
N TYR A 39 6.62 -13.44 0.09
CA TYR A 39 6.18 -12.22 0.79
C TYR A 39 5.21 -12.54 1.92
N LYS A 40 5.19 -11.67 2.94
CA LYS A 40 4.12 -11.62 3.95
C LYS A 40 3.13 -10.55 3.56
N VAL A 41 1.91 -10.96 3.20
CA VAL A 41 0.93 -10.06 2.62
C VAL A 41 -0.06 -9.57 3.66
N LYS A 42 -0.26 -8.25 3.69
CA LYS A 42 -1.34 -7.55 4.40
C LYS A 42 -2.15 -6.75 3.41
N THR A 43 -3.45 -6.65 3.66
CA THR A 43 -4.39 -5.90 2.83
C THR A 43 -5.14 -4.88 3.66
N LEU A 44 -5.56 -3.80 3.03
CA LEU A 44 -6.30 -2.73 3.67
C LEU A 44 -7.32 -2.13 2.72
N ASP A 45 -8.58 -2.10 3.13
CA ASP A 45 -9.65 -1.41 2.41
C ASP A 45 -10.66 -0.80 3.40
N ASN A 46 -11.64 -0.03 2.90
CA ASN A 46 -12.63 0.61 3.77
C ASN A 46 -14.04 0.02 3.65
N LYS A 47 -14.21 -1.14 3.03
CA LYS A 47 -15.52 -1.72 2.74
C LYS A 47 -15.73 -3.09 3.37
N HIS A 48 -14.67 -3.89 3.49
CA HIS A 48 -14.78 -5.26 3.96
C HIS A 48 -14.43 -5.33 5.45
N SER A 49 -15.14 -6.18 6.18
CA SER A 49 -14.92 -6.35 7.63
C SER A 49 -13.67 -7.18 7.88
N ASP A 50 -12.87 -6.76 8.86
CA ASP A 50 -11.63 -7.43 9.23
C ASP A 50 -11.74 -8.29 10.51
N ILE A 51 -12.93 -8.44 11.10
CA ILE A 51 -13.13 -9.04 12.43
C ILE A 51 -12.47 -10.42 12.56
N THR A 52 -12.57 -11.25 11.52
CA THR A 52 -12.03 -12.62 11.51
C THR A 52 -10.76 -12.77 10.67
N LEU A 53 -10.27 -11.69 10.08
CA LEU A 53 -9.19 -11.72 9.10
C LEU A 53 -7.89 -11.17 9.69
N SER A 54 -6.90 -12.03 9.88
CA SER A 54 -5.59 -11.66 10.45
C SER A 54 -4.70 -10.88 9.47
N LYS A 55 -4.93 -11.04 8.16
CA LYS A 55 -4.19 -10.40 7.07
C LYS A 55 -4.90 -9.19 6.47
N HIS A 56 -6.08 -8.82 6.98
CA HIS A 56 -6.85 -7.68 6.49
C HIS A 56 -7.08 -6.66 7.60
N CYS A 57 -7.15 -5.39 7.24
CA CYS A 57 -7.48 -4.29 8.14
C CYS A 57 -8.49 -3.36 7.48
N THR A 58 -9.62 -3.12 8.13
CA THR A 58 -10.61 -2.16 7.62
C THR A 58 -10.18 -0.74 7.99
N ALA A 59 -9.72 0.05 7.03
CA ALA A 59 -9.34 1.43 7.22
C ALA A 59 -9.50 2.29 5.97
N ASN A 60 -9.74 3.59 6.18
CA ASN A 60 -9.75 4.58 5.11
C ASN A 60 -8.36 5.19 4.98
N PHE A 61 -7.65 4.92 3.89
CA PHE A 61 -6.34 5.51 3.63
C PHE A 61 -6.39 7.00 3.26
N SER A 62 -7.58 7.61 3.11
CA SER A 62 -7.75 9.08 3.09
C SER A 62 -7.81 9.69 4.49
N ASP A 63 -8.03 8.90 5.56
CA ASP A 63 -7.91 9.33 6.95
C ASP A 63 -6.67 8.68 7.58
N THR A 64 -5.53 9.31 7.33
CA THR A 64 -4.22 8.81 7.71
C THR A 64 -4.10 8.45 9.19
N ARG A 65 -4.65 9.27 10.09
CA ARG A 65 -4.51 9.06 11.54
C ARG A 65 -5.26 7.81 11.97
N ARG A 66 -6.49 7.62 11.44
CA ARG A 66 -7.26 6.40 11.70
C ARG A 66 -6.60 5.18 11.06
N MET A 67 -6.08 5.33 9.84
CA MET A 67 -5.39 4.25 9.14
C MET A 67 -4.18 3.74 9.94
N VAL A 68 -3.25 4.62 10.32
CA VAL A 68 -2.06 4.22 11.09
C VAL A 68 -2.47 3.59 12.43
N LYS A 69 -3.44 4.18 13.14
CA LYS A 69 -3.95 3.60 14.39
C LYS A 69 -4.51 2.19 14.19
N ALA A 70 -5.28 1.98 13.13
CA ALA A 70 -5.87 0.68 12.81
C ALA A 70 -4.78 -0.36 12.51
N ILE A 71 -3.83 -0.03 11.63
CA ILE A 71 -2.67 -0.87 11.28
C ILE A 71 -1.89 -1.25 12.55
N THR A 72 -1.48 -0.27 13.36
CA THR A 72 -0.71 -0.52 14.59
C THR A 72 -1.51 -1.31 15.62
N SER A 73 -2.82 -1.10 15.73
CA SER A 73 -3.66 -1.87 16.64
C SER A 73 -3.82 -3.33 16.18
N LYS A 74 -3.83 -3.57 14.87
CA LYS A 74 -4.03 -4.89 14.27
C LYS A 74 -2.75 -5.72 14.22
N TRP A 75 -1.63 -5.10 13.85
CA TRP A 75 -0.37 -5.79 13.54
C TRP A 75 0.82 -5.30 14.37
N GLY A 76 0.60 -4.43 15.36
CA GLY A 76 1.63 -3.97 16.28
C GLY A 76 2.70 -3.12 15.59
N SER A 77 3.96 -3.50 15.77
CA SER A 77 5.15 -2.82 15.22
C SER A 77 5.65 -3.45 13.92
N GLU A 78 4.76 -4.10 13.15
CA GLU A 78 5.12 -4.66 11.85
C GLU A 78 5.49 -3.54 10.86
N THR A 79 6.61 -3.71 10.16
CA THR A 79 7.10 -2.76 9.14
C THR A 79 6.88 -3.34 7.75
N PHE A 80 6.65 -2.50 6.75
CA PHE A 80 6.43 -2.88 5.36
C PHE A 80 7.60 -2.46 4.49
N ASP A 81 8.12 -3.41 3.69
CA ASP A 81 9.13 -3.16 2.66
C ASP A 81 8.49 -2.62 1.37
N HIS A 82 7.23 -3.01 1.12
CA HIS A 82 6.44 -2.51 0.01
C HIS A 82 5.05 -2.07 0.45
N VAL A 83 4.60 -0.93 -0.07
CA VAL A 83 3.21 -0.50 -0.03
C VAL A 83 2.74 -0.33 -1.47
N ILE A 84 1.66 -1.00 -1.87
CA ILE A 84 1.22 -1.02 -3.28
C ILE A 84 -0.24 -0.60 -3.35
N LEU A 85 -0.56 0.37 -4.20
CA LEU A 85 -1.95 0.77 -4.46
C LEU A 85 -2.61 -0.18 -5.45
N ASP A 86 -3.88 -0.53 -5.22
CA ASP A 86 -4.67 -1.29 -6.18
C ASP A 86 -4.88 -0.50 -7.48
N TYR A 87 -4.20 -0.92 -8.54
CA TYR A 87 -4.33 -0.34 -9.87
C TYR A 87 -5.18 -1.17 -10.83
N PHE A 88 -5.71 -2.33 -10.42
CA PHE A 88 -6.51 -3.20 -11.29
C PHE A 88 -7.96 -2.74 -11.44
N MET A 89 -8.48 -2.03 -10.44
CA MET A 89 -9.87 -1.54 -10.41
C MET A 89 -9.95 -0.01 -10.46
N SER A 90 -8.87 0.65 -10.89
CA SER A 90 -8.68 2.10 -10.77
C SER A 90 -8.54 2.79 -12.13
N PRO A 91 -9.62 2.88 -12.95
CA PRO A 91 -9.57 3.76 -14.12
C PRO A 91 -9.29 5.21 -13.69
N VAL A 92 -8.73 6.03 -14.58
CA VAL A 92 -8.28 7.41 -14.26
C VAL A 92 -9.34 8.23 -13.50
N GLY A 93 -10.62 8.12 -13.90
CA GLY A 93 -11.73 8.79 -13.22
C GLY A 93 -11.96 8.29 -11.79
N TRP A 94 -11.84 6.98 -11.55
CA TRP A 94 -11.95 6.40 -10.20
C TRP A 94 -10.77 6.84 -9.33
N ALA A 95 -9.55 6.72 -9.87
CA ALA A 95 -8.30 7.13 -9.21
C ALA A 95 -8.39 8.58 -8.70
N ARG A 96 -8.85 9.51 -9.54
CA ARG A 96 -9.01 10.93 -9.17
C ARG A 96 -9.96 11.15 -7.99
N THR A 97 -10.98 10.31 -7.82
CA THR A 97 -11.96 10.45 -6.73
C THR A 97 -11.52 9.79 -5.42
N ARG A 98 -10.54 8.87 -5.46
CA ARG A 98 -10.15 8.03 -4.32
C ARG A 98 -8.73 8.32 -3.84
N TRP A 99 -7.82 8.66 -4.75
CA TRP A 99 -6.46 9.06 -4.46
C TRP A 99 -6.37 10.58 -4.45
N THR A 100 -7.06 11.16 -3.46
CA THR A 100 -7.16 12.60 -3.27
C THR A 100 -5.87 13.17 -2.67
N ASP A 101 -5.73 14.50 -2.71
CA ASP A 101 -4.57 15.24 -2.18
C ASP A 101 -4.10 14.80 -0.77
N PRO A 102 -4.99 14.47 0.20
CA PRO A 102 -4.57 13.94 1.50
C PRO A 102 -3.72 12.67 1.44
N LEU A 103 -3.81 11.87 0.38
CA LEU A 103 -2.93 10.71 0.19
C LEU A 103 -1.46 11.15 0.09
N PHE A 104 -1.19 12.18 -0.71
CA PHE A 104 0.15 12.70 -0.99
C PHE A 104 0.64 13.69 0.08
N THR A 105 -0.25 14.56 0.56
CA THR A 105 0.11 15.64 1.50
C THR A 105 0.16 15.18 2.96
N ALA A 106 -0.56 14.10 3.31
CA ALA A 106 -0.66 13.61 4.68
C ALA A 106 -0.31 12.12 4.82
N THR A 107 -0.88 11.25 3.99
CA THR A 107 -0.80 9.79 4.20
C THR A 107 0.60 9.24 3.99
N PHE A 108 1.22 9.47 2.83
CA PHE A 108 2.58 9.00 2.59
C PHE A 108 3.60 9.63 3.55
N PRO A 109 3.59 10.96 3.82
CA PRO A 109 4.47 11.55 4.83
C PRO A 109 4.28 10.98 6.24
N THR A 110 3.05 10.64 6.62
CA THR A 110 2.80 10.07 7.95
C THR A 110 3.25 8.61 8.02
N LEU A 111 3.10 7.82 6.95
CA LEU A 111 3.67 6.47 6.88
C LEU A 111 5.20 6.50 7.03
N ALA A 112 5.87 7.46 6.40
CA ALA A 112 7.32 7.65 6.57
C ALA A 112 7.72 7.97 8.02
N LYS A 113 6.88 8.72 8.75
CA LYS A 113 7.14 9.13 10.14
C LYS A 113 6.71 8.12 11.19
N SER A 114 5.79 7.21 10.87
CA SER A 114 5.15 6.34 11.86
C SER A 114 6.01 5.16 12.28
N GLY A 115 7.11 4.90 11.58
CA GLY A 115 7.93 3.70 11.76
C GLY A 115 7.28 2.44 11.18
N LEU A 116 6.22 2.57 10.38
CA LEU A 116 5.57 1.45 9.69
C LEU A 116 6.28 1.05 8.39
N LEU A 117 7.21 1.87 7.89
CA LEU A 117 7.99 1.58 6.69
C LEU A 117 9.39 1.09 7.06
N ALA A 118 9.81 -0.02 6.46
CA ALA A 118 11.16 -0.54 6.60
C ALA A 118 12.21 0.37 5.92
N SER A 119 13.49 0.12 6.18
CA SER A 119 14.58 0.86 5.51
C SER A 119 14.55 0.61 4.01
N GLY A 120 14.62 1.67 3.21
CA GLY A 120 14.49 1.58 1.75
C GLY A 120 13.12 1.10 1.26
N ALA A 121 12.07 1.18 2.09
CA ALA A 121 10.73 0.76 1.69
C ALA A 121 10.22 1.54 0.47
N LYS A 122 9.46 0.86 -0.38
CA LYS A 122 8.95 1.42 -1.64
C LYS A 122 7.43 1.51 -1.63
N ILE A 123 6.91 2.68 -1.95
CA ILE A 123 5.48 2.87 -2.24
C ILE A 123 5.30 2.89 -3.76
N TRP A 124 4.50 1.97 -4.27
CA TRP A 124 4.25 1.77 -5.69
C TRP A 124 2.92 2.40 -6.10
N LEU A 125 2.99 3.34 -7.04
CA LEU A 125 1.82 4.02 -7.61
C LEU A 125 1.74 3.71 -9.11
N PRO A 126 0.55 3.49 -9.67
CA PRO A 126 0.43 3.36 -11.12
C PRO A 126 0.78 4.67 -11.83
N ASN A 127 1.44 4.57 -12.98
CA ASN A 127 1.73 5.72 -13.82
C ASN A 127 0.46 6.16 -14.59
N LEU A 128 -0.37 6.95 -13.91
CA LEU A 128 -1.55 7.60 -14.44
C LEU A 128 -1.36 9.12 -14.42
N GLN A 129 -1.97 9.82 -15.38
CA GLN A 129 -1.89 11.29 -15.47
C GLN A 129 -2.29 12.00 -14.18
N CYS A 130 -3.31 11.50 -13.48
CA CYS A 130 -3.74 12.09 -12.21
C CYS A 130 -2.73 11.87 -11.09
N ILE A 131 -2.01 10.75 -11.09
CA ILE A 131 -0.93 10.48 -10.14
C ILE A 131 0.27 11.36 -10.45
N GLU A 132 0.69 11.45 -11.72
CA GLU A 132 1.78 12.32 -12.15
C GLU A 132 1.53 13.77 -11.72
N GLN A 133 0.33 14.31 -12.00
CA GLN A 133 -0.04 15.66 -11.59
C GLN A 133 0.03 15.83 -10.06
N SER A 134 -0.50 14.88 -9.28
CA SER A 134 -0.42 14.97 -7.82
C SER A 134 1.00 14.87 -7.28
N LEU A 135 1.88 14.10 -7.93
CA LEU A 135 3.29 14.02 -7.55
C LEU A 135 4.02 15.34 -7.79
N GLU A 136 3.72 16.02 -8.90
CA GLU A 136 4.29 17.34 -9.19
C GLU A 136 3.72 18.41 -8.25
N ASP A 137 2.40 18.49 -8.10
CA ASP A 137 1.71 19.48 -7.27
C ASP A 137 2.13 19.39 -5.79
N PHE A 138 2.37 18.17 -5.30
CA PHE A 138 2.68 17.91 -3.89
C PHE A 138 4.12 17.48 -3.64
N LYS A 139 5.02 17.67 -4.62
CA LYS A 139 6.44 17.31 -4.54
C LYS A 139 7.13 17.78 -3.26
N ALA A 140 6.91 19.05 -2.87
CA ALA A 140 7.49 19.64 -1.66
C ALA A 140 7.06 18.94 -0.35
N HIS A 141 5.91 18.26 -0.33
CA HIS A 141 5.46 17.48 0.82
C HIS A 141 6.10 16.09 0.87
N LEU A 142 6.51 15.56 -0.28
CA LEU A 142 7.00 14.19 -0.45
C LEU A 142 8.52 14.09 -0.43
N GLU A 143 9.23 15.01 -1.10
CA GLU A 143 10.69 14.98 -1.22
C GLU A 143 11.47 14.99 0.10
N PRO A 144 10.98 15.60 1.20
CA PRO A 144 11.67 15.44 2.49
C PRO A 144 11.74 13.98 2.94
N TYR A 145 10.82 13.12 2.44
CA TYR A 145 10.69 11.72 2.85
C TYR A 145 11.12 10.69 1.81
N PHE A 146 10.93 11.01 0.53
CA PHE A 146 11.05 10.01 -0.52
C PHE A 146 12.00 10.46 -1.63
N ASN A 147 12.68 9.49 -2.22
CA ASN A 147 13.19 9.59 -3.58
C ASN A 147 12.05 9.19 -4.52
N ILE A 148 11.74 10.02 -5.51
CA ILE A 148 10.62 9.79 -6.43
C ILE A 148 11.20 9.55 -7.82
N TYR A 149 10.89 8.40 -8.41
CA TYR A 149 11.34 8.04 -9.75
C TYR A 149 10.33 7.14 -10.46
N VAL A 150 10.48 6.99 -11.78
CA VAL A 150 9.67 6.06 -12.58
C VAL A 150 10.41 4.74 -12.71
N GLU A 151 9.74 3.63 -12.37
CA GLU A 151 10.26 2.29 -12.57
C GLU A 151 9.88 1.79 -13.98
N LYS A 152 10.90 1.44 -14.75
CA LYS A 152 10.77 0.99 -16.13
C LYS A 152 10.48 -0.50 -16.21
N ASP A 153 11.03 -1.28 -15.29
CA ASP A 153 10.80 -2.72 -15.25
C ASP A 153 9.62 -3.06 -14.33
N ALA A 154 8.49 -3.41 -14.95
CA ALA A 154 7.28 -3.78 -14.24
C ALA A 154 7.46 -5.04 -13.38
N LEU A 155 8.40 -5.93 -13.72
CA LEU A 155 8.63 -7.18 -12.98
C LEU A 155 9.28 -6.93 -11.60
N VAL A 156 9.81 -5.72 -11.37
CA VAL A 156 10.31 -5.31 -10.05
C VAL A 156 9.16 -5.00 -9.07
N ASN A 157 7.95 -4.71 -9.58
CA ASN A 157 6.77 -4.55 -8.74
C ASN A 157 6.24 -5.93 -8.30
N PRO A 158 6.23 -6.25 -7.00
CA PRO A 158 5.83 -7.58 -6.52
C PRO A 158 4.40 -7.98 -6.93
N LEU A 159 3.47 -7.03 -6.93
CA LEU A 159 2.08 -7.31 -7.26
C LEU A 159 1.90 -7.55 -8.77
N TYR A 160 2.68 -6.85 -9.60
CA TYR A 160 2.69 -7.08 -11.03
C TYR A 160 3.20 -8.49 -11.34
N LEU A 161 4.37 -8.86 -10.79
CA LEU A 161 4.96 -10.19 -10.97
C LEU A 161 4.02 -11.30 -10.47
N ALA A 162 3.47 -11.16 -9.26
CA ALA A 162 2.50 -12.12 -8.72
C ALA A 162 1.23 -12.26 -9.58
N THR A 163 0.84 -11.18 -10.28
CA THR A 163 -0.31 -11.23 -11.19
C THR A 163 0.01 -11.94 -12.50
N GLU A 164 1.24 -11.85 -13.01
CA GLU A 164 1.69 -12.68 -14.15
C GLU A 164 1.66 -14.16 -13.78
N ASP A 165 2.23 -14.51 -12.61
CA ASP A 165 2.33 -15.90 -12.15
C ASP A 165 0.95 -16.55 -11.92
N ALA A 166 -0.09 -15.75 -11.67
CA ALA A 166 -1.44 -16.21 -11.43
C ALA A 166 -2.41 -15.98 -12.61
N GLU A 167 -1.92 -15.65 -13.81
CA GLU A 167 -2.76 -15.26 -14.94
C GLU A 167 -3.81 -16.34 -15.29
N GLU A 168 -3.41 -17.62 -15.33
CA GLU A 168 -4.31 -18.72 -15.65
C GLU A 168 -5.50 -18.83 -14.68
N GLU A 169 -5.26 -18.65 -13.38
CA GLU A 169 -6.32 -18.67 -12.38
C GLU A 169 -7.20 -17.40 -12.45
N LEU A 170 -6.60 -16.25 -12.72
CA LEU A 170 -7.33 -15.00 -12.92
C LEU A 170 -8.24 -15.04 -14.15
N LEU A 171 -7.88 -15.78 -15.20
CA LEU A 171 -8.73 -16.01 -16.37
C LEU A 171 -9.99 -16.84 -16.07
N LEU A 172 -10.05 -17.53 -14.91
CA LEU A 172 -11.27 -18.19 -14.45
C LEU A 172 -12.29 -17.21 -13.83
N CYS A 173 -11.87 -15.96 -13.59
CA CYS A 173 -12.74 -14.91 -13.06
C CYS A 173 -13.64 -14.33 -14.16
N PRO A 174 -14.94 -14.07 -13.90
CA PRO A 174 -15.86 -13.55 -14.91
C PRO A 174 -15.46 -12.22 -15.56
N ASP A 175 -14.63 -11.43 -14.90
CA ASP A 175 -14.20 -10.11 -15.35
C ASP A 175 -12.82 -10.08 -16.00
N LEU A 176 -12.09 -11.21 -16.03
CA LEU A 176 -10.86 -11.40 -16.80
C LEU A 176 -9.80 -10.30 -16.54
N ILE A 177 -9.71 -9.85 -15.28
CA ILE A 177 -8.80 -8.78 -14.85
C ILE A 177 -7.41 -9.37 -14.59
N THR A 178 -6.52 -9.23 -15.55
CA THR A 178 -5.11 -9.64 -15.56
C THR A 178 -4.21 -8.42 -15.82
N ASN A 179 -2.88 -8.60 -15.81
CA ASN A 179 -1.98 -7.54 -16.27
C ASN A 179 -2.20 -7.24 -17.76
N SER A 180 -2.39 -8.26 -18.59
CA SER A 180 -2.61 -8.09 -20.04
C SER A 180 -3.86 -7.25 -20.33
N THR A 181 -4.92 -7.34 -19.52
CA THR A 181 -6.15 -6.56 -19.71
C THR A 181 -6.16 -5.20 -19.00
N GLN A 182 -5.49 -5.06 -17.84
CA GLN A 182 -5.51 -3.81 -17.05
C GLN A 182 -4.26 -2.95 -17.16
N ALA A 183 -3.13 -3.49 -17.60
CA ALA A 183 -1.94 -2.66 -17.83
C ALA A 183 -2.06 -1.85 -19.12
N ILE A 184 -3.07 -2.08 -19.97
CA ILE A 184 -3.26 -1.34 -21.23
C ILE A 184 -3.42 0.17 -20.98
N PRO A 185 -4.33 0.65 -20.09
CA PRO A 185 -4.39 2.06 -19.73
C PRO A 185 -3.05 2.62 -19.24
N LEU A 186 -2.33 1.87 -18.40
CA LEU A 186 -1.01 2.26 -17.90
C LEU A 186 -0.02 2.41 -19.05
N LYS A 187 0.06 1.43 -19.95
CA LYS A 187 0.95 1.45 -21.14
C LYS A 187 0.60 2.59 -22.09
N SER A 188 -0.69 2.86 -22.30
CA SER A 188 -1.15 3.89 -23.24
C SER A 188 -0.75 5.30 -22.80
N HIS A 189 -0.70 5.54 -21.48
CA HIS A 189 -0.29 6.82 -20.92
C HIS A 189 1.21 6.89 -20.63
N ALA A 190 1.76 5.85 -20.00
CA ALA A 190 3.17 5.79 -19.66
C ALA A 190 4.08 5.75 -20.89
N GLY A 191 3.63 5.15 -21.99
CA GLY A 191 4.49 4.88 -23.14
C GLY A 191 5.73 4.08 -22.72
N GLU A 192 6.91 4.56 -23.11
CA GLU A 192 8.22 3.97 -22.73
C GLU A 192 8.70 4.41 -21.34
N ASN A 193 7.96 5.28 -20.64
CA ASN A 193 8.44 5.88 -19.39
C ASN A 193 8.41 4.92 -18.19
N GLY A 194 7.66 3.81 -18.27
CA GLY A 194 7.53 2.81 -17.19
C GLY A 194 6.16 2.82 -16.52
N LEU A 195 5.71 1.66 -16.04
CA LEU A 195 4.31 1.48 -15.57
C LEU A 195 4.03 2.06 -14.18
N PHE A 196 5.07 2.37 -13.41
CA PHE A 196 4.92 2.74 -12.00
C PHE A 196 5.78 3.94 -11.63
N TYR A 197 5.22 4.82 -10.80
CA TYR A 197 6.01 5.70 -9.96
C TYR A 197 6.38 4.98 -8.67
N VAL A 198 7.59 5.22 -8.18
CA VAL A 198 8.10 4.69 -6.93
C VAL A 198 8.47 5.84 -6.01
N LEU A 199 7.94 5.80 -4.78
CA LEU A 199 8.39 6.63 -3.67
C LEU A 199 9.22 5.74 -2.75
N GLU A 200 10.53 5.85 -2.84
CA GLU A 200 11.48 5.09 -2.02
C GLU A 200 11.86 5.90 -0.78
N LEU A 201 11.69 5.31 0.41
CA LEU A 201 11.97 5.97 1.68
C LEU A 201 13.45 6.33 1.81
N ARG A 202 13.74 7.60 2.11
CA ARG A 202 15.11 8.07 2.36
C ARG A 202 15.62 7.56 3.72
N GLU A 203 16.89 7.15 3.75
CA GLU A 203 17.54 6.61 4.96
C GLU A 203 17.59 7.61 6.13
N ILE A 204 17.78 8.90 5.84
CA ILE A 204 17.99 9.98 6.82
C ILE A 204 16.85 10.11 7.85
N ILE A 205 15.65 9.62 7.53
CA ILE A 205 14.49 9.74 8.41
C ILE A 205 14.48 8.70 9.53
N GLN A 206 15.07 7.53 9.31
CA GLN A 206 14.98 6.44 10.30
C GLN A 206 15.75 6.76 11.59
N ASP A 207 16.82 7.55 11.49
CA ASP A 207 17.60 8.01 12.64
C ASP A 207 16.80 8.95 13.55
N ASN A 208 15.93 9.77 12.96
CA ASN A 208 15.08 10.72 13.70
C ASN A 208 13.85 10.07 14.33
N VAL A 209 13.35 8.96 13.78
CA VAL A 209 12.23 8.21 14.36
C VAL A 209 12.69 7.37 15.55
N SER A 210 13.84 6.70 15.41
CA SER A 210 14.41 5.82 16.45
C SER A 210 14.76 6.57 17.74
N SER A 211 15.22 7.82 17.62
CA SER A 211 15.52 8.70 18.77
C SER A 211 14.28 9.18 19.53
N ASN A 212 13.13 9.31 18.86
CA ASN A 212 11.89 9.78 19.49
C ASN A 212 11.10 8.67 20.20
N LEU A 213 11.16 7.42 19.72
CA LEU A 213 10.47 6.29 20.35
C LEU A 213 11.09 5.90 21.71
N GLY A 214 12.39 6.17 21.91
CA GLY A 214 13.08 5.94 23.19
C GLY A 214 12.67 6.89 24.32
N ASN A 215 11.91 7.96 24.04
CA ASN A 215 11.64 9.04 25.00
C ASN A 215 10.21 9.04 25.55
N THR A 216 9.43 7.98 25.33
CA THR A 216 8.10 7.79 25.96
C THR A 216 8.24 7.33 27.40
N GLY A 217 8.95 8.11 28.21
CA GLY A 217 9.02 7.97 29.65
C GLY A 217 7.63 7.97 30.26
N SER A 218 7.37 6.94 31.08
CA SER A 218 6.14 6.73 31.85
C SER A 218 5.67 8.03 32.53
N ARG A 219 4.67 8.70 31.96
CA ARG A 219 3.90 9.75 32.66
C ARG A 219 3.10 9.08 33.78
N LYS A 220 3.71 8.96 34.97
CA LYS A 220 2.99 8.69 36.21
C LYS A 220 1.95 9.79 36.39
N ARG A 221 0.66 9.43 36.21
CA ARG A 221 -0.47 10.30 36.59
C ARG A 221 -0.36 10.58 38.09
N LYS A 222 0.02 11.80 38.46
CA LYS A 222 -0.16 12.30 39.83
C LYS A 222 -1.66 12.40 40.09
N LYS A 223 -2.15 11.56 41.00
CA LYS A 223 -3.51 11.62 41.52
C LYS A 223 -3.59 12.88 42.39
N VAL A 224 -4.33 13.89 41.94
CA VAL A 224 -4.65 15.07 42.76
C VAL A 224 -5.77 14.64 43.69
N THR A 225 -5.44 14.49 44.98
CA THR A 225 -6.42 14.42 46.07
C THR A 225 -6.74 15.84 46.48
N THR A 226 -7.98 16.27 46.23
CA THR A 226 -8.58 17.43 46.88
C THR A 226 -9.19 16.98 48.20
N GLU A 227 -8.84 17.72 49.24
CA GLU A 227 -9.39 17.66 50.60
C GLU A 227 -10.88 18.00 50.65
#